data_AF-A0A956MKR1-F1
#
_entry.id   AF-A0A956MKR1-F1
#
_cell.length_a   1.000
_cell.length_b   1.000
_cell.length_c   1.000
_cell.angle_alpha   90.00
_cell.angle_beta   90.00
_cell.angle_gamma   90.00
#
_symmetry.space_group_name_H-M   'P 1'
#
loop_
_entity.id
_entity.type
_entity.pdbx_description
1 polymer ?
#
loop_
_entity_poly.entity_id
_entity_poly.type
_entity_poly.pdbx_seq_one_letter_code
_entity_poly.pdbx_strand_id
1 'polypeptide(L)'
;TRAFGMIAEHLLRPDGGVTFASGVLAGWLMGLLSWLLASAKDTMSRIVIVWMITTGIGLAGLHHCIVGTVEVVAGVLVDPALTWSQYGGFLLWATLGNTVGGTLFVAIIKYGHAVKSR
;
A
#
# COMPACT_ATOMS: atom_id res chain seq x y z
N THR A 1 -1.59 -13.98 -19.61
CA THR A 1 -2.16 -14.59 -18.39
C THR A 1 -1.10 -14.96 -17.37
N ARG A 2 0.00 -15.64 -17.75
CA ARG A 2 1.11 -16.01 -16.83
C ARG A 2 1.70 -14.86 -15.99
N ALA A 3 1.75 -13.64 -16.52
CA ALA A 3 2.25 -12.48 -15.79
C ALA A 3 1.44 -12.19 -14.51
N PHE A 4 0.11 -12.32 -14.55
CA PHE A 4 -0.74 -12.07 -13.39
C PHE A 4 -0.56 -13.13 -12.29
N GLY A 5 -0.40 -14.40 -12.68
CA GLY A 5 -0.08 -15.48 -11.74
C GLY A 5 1.23 -15.22 -11.00
N MET A 6 2.30 -14.85 -11.72
CA MET A 6 3.61 -14.54 -11.12
C MET A 6 3.58 -13.35 -10.16
N ILE A 7 2.86 -12.28 -10.51
CA ILE A 7 2.73 -11.09 -9.64
C ILE A 7 1.94 -11.46 -8.39
N ALA A 8 0.82 -12.16 -8.53
CA ALA A 8 0.02 -12.59 -7.39
C ALA A 8 0.79 -13.56 -6.47
N GLU A 9 1.53 -14.51 -7.04
CA GLU A 9 2.38 -15.41 -6.27
C GLU A 9 3.45 -14.64 -5.49
N HIS A 10 4.08 -13.63 -6.10
CA HIS A 10 5.05 -12.79 -5.41
C HIS A 10 4.46 -12.07 -4.19
N LEU A 11 3.23 -11.56 -4.31
CA LEU A 11 2.51 -10.89 -3.21
C LEU A 11 2.06 -11.85 -2.11
N LEU A 12 1.74 -13.09 -2.47
CA LEU A 12 1.23 -14.12 -1.56
C LEU A 12 2.33 -14.97 -0.89
N ARG A 13 3.56 -14.94 -1.40
CA ARG A 13 4.70 -15.71 -0.88
C ARG A 13 5.11 -15.34 0.55
N PRO A 14 5.16 -14.06 0.96
CA PRO A 14 5.55 -13.68 2.31
C PRO A 14 4.50 -14.10 3.33
N ASP A 15 4.92 -14.37 4.57
CA ASP A 15 4.00 -14.62 5.65
C ASP A 15 3.22 -13.35 6.07
N GLY A 16 2.20 -13.54 6.90
CA GLY A 16 1.33 -12.45 7.36
C GLY A 16 2.08 -11.33 8.09
N GLY A 17 3.15 -11.66 8.83
CA GLY A 17 3.96 -10.66 9.54
C GLY A 17 4.72 -9.75 8.58
N VAL A 18 5.32 -10.32 7.55
CA VAL A 18 6.01 -9.53 6.50
C VAL A 18 5.03 -8.69 5.70
N THR A 19 3.86 -9.25 5.35
CA THR A 19 2.76 -8.53 4.67
C THR A 19 2.26 -7.35 5.51
N PHE A 20 2.12 -7.55 6.81
CA PHE A 20 1.75 -6.49 7.74
C PHE A 20 2.82 -5.39 7.81
N ALA A 21 4.09 -5.75 8.03
CA ALA A 21 5.18 -4.79 8.20
C ALA A 21 5.42 -3.95 6.94
N SER A 22 5.43 -4.58 5.76
CA SER A 22 5.49 -3.86 4.47
C SER A 22 4.23 -3.02 4.23
N GLY A 23 3.05 -3.52 4.64
CA GLY A 23 1.80 -2.78 4.62
C GLY A 23 1.81 -1.53 5.48
N VAL A 24 2.53 -1.51 6.61
CA VAL A 24 2.73 -0.29 7.41
C VAL A 24 3.44 0.78 6.59
N LEU A 25 4.51 0.42 5.87
CA LEU A 25 5.21 1.37 5.01
C LEU A 25 4.34 1.84 3.84
N ALA A 26 3.60 0.94 3.19
CA ALA A 26 2.65 1.31 2.14
C ALA A 26 1.59 2.31 2.65
N GLY A 27 0.97 2.03 3.79
CA GLY A 27 -0.02 2.91 4.41
C GLY A 27 0.53 4.27 4.78
N TRP A 28 1.76 4.30 5.30
CA TRP A 28 2.45 5.55 5.60
C TRP A 28 2.66 6.39 4.34
N LEU A 29 3.17 5.79 3.25
CA LEU A 29 3.39 6.48 1.98
C LEU A 29 2.09 7.05 1.39
N MET A 30 0.97 6.35 1.55
CA MET A 30 -0.34 6.86 1.13
C MET A 30 -0.87 7.99 2.03
N GLY A 31 -0.57 7.95 3.32
CA GLY A 31 -0.77 9.08 4.22
C GLY A 31 0.02 10.31 3.77
N LEU A 32 1.30 10.12 3.47
CA LEU A 32 2.19 11.15 2.94
C LEU A 32 1.71 11.71 1.61
N LEU A 33 1.27 10.85 0.68
CA LEU A 33 0.65 11.25 -0.58
C LEU A 33 -0.52 12.20 -0.34
N SER A 34 -1.46 11.80 0.53
CA SER A 34 -2.65 12.61 0.83
C SER A 34 -2.28 13.99 1.39
N TRP A 35 -1.26 14.05 2.24
CA TRP A 35 -0.77 15.30 2.83
C TRP A 35 -0.04 16.20 1.82
N LEU A 36 0.80 15.62 0.97
CA LEU A 36 1.49 16.36 -0.10
C LEU A 36 0.50 16.90 -1.13
N LEU A 37 -0.53 16.11 -1.49
CA LEU A 37 -1.58 16.55 -2.40
C LEU A 37 -2.41 17.70 -1.85
N ALA A 38 -2.70 17.70 -0.54
CA ALA A 38 -3.37 18.81 0.11
C ALA A 38 -2.56 20.11 0.09
N SER A 39 -1.22 19.99 0.11
CA SER A 39 -0.29 21.13 0.07
C SER A 39 0.04 21.62 -1.36
N ALA A 40 -0.15 20.76 -2.37
CA ALA A 40 0.20 21.06 -3.76
C ALA A 40 -0.82 22.00 -4.43
N LYS A 41 -0.32 23.13 -4.95
CA LYS A 41 -1.13 24.17 -5.60
C LYS A 41 -1.37 23.90 -7.09
N ASP A 42 -0.40 23.30 -7.78
CA ASP A 42 -0.43 23.08 -9.22
C ASP A 42 -0.76 21.62 -9.57
N THR A 43 -1.51 21.44 -10.67
CA THR A 43 -1.90 20.12 -11.19
C THR A 43 -0.69 19.25 -11.55
N MET A 44 0.35 19.83 -12.16
CA MET A 44 1.55 19.07 -12.54
C MET A 44 2.27 18.51 -11.31
N SER A 45 2.40 19.28 -10.23
CA SER A 45 2.97 18.81 -8.97
C SER A 45 2.18 17.64 -8.39
N ARG A 46 0.84 17.70 -8.42
CA ARG A 46 -0.03 16.61 -7.95
C ARG A 46 0.18 15.32 -8.77
N ILE A 47 0.26 15.44 -10.10
CA ILE A 47 0.52 14.29 -10.98
C ILE A 47 1.87 13.66 -10.65
N VAL A 48 2.92 14.46 -10.52
CA VAL A 48 4.27 13.97 -10.20
C VAL A 48 4.30 13.28 -8.83
N ILE A 49 3.65 13.84 -7.82
CA ILE A 49 3.58 13.25 -6.47
C ILE A 49 2.85 11.90 -6.52
N VAL A 50 1.68 11.82 -7.17
CA VAL A 50 0.94 10.55 -7.33
C VAL A 50 1.81 9.54 -8.04
N TRP A 51 2.40 9.91 -9.18
CA TRP A 51 3.24 9.02 -9.98
C TRP A 51 4.43 8.50 -9.17
N MET A 52 5.15 9.38 -8.47
CA MET A 52 6.31 9.02 -7.66
C MET A 52 5.95 8.05 -6.54
N ILE A 53 4.89 8.34 -5.77
CA ILE A 53 4.53 7.52 -4.61
C ILE A 53 3.95 6.18 -5.04
N THR A 54 2.99 6.18 -5.98
CA THR A 54 2.35 4.93 -6.44
C THR A 54 3.33 4.02 -7.18
N THR A 55 4.22 4.59 -8.01
CA THR A 55 5.29 3.83 -8.65
C THR A 55 6.29 3.32 -7.62
N GLY A 56 6.66 4.13 -6.62
CA GLY A 56 7.54 3.72 -5.54
C GLY A 56 7.00 2.53 -4.74
N ILE A 57 5.70 2.52 -4.43
CA ILE A 57 5.01 1.40 -3.78
C ILE A 57 5.13 0.12 -4.63
N GLY A 58 4.85 0.22 -5.94
CA GLY A 58 4.94 -0.91 -6.86
C GLY A 58 6.37 -1.43 -7.04
N LEU A 59 7.35 -0.55 -7.26
CA LEU A 59 8.75 -0.92 -7.47
C LEU A 59 9.40 -1.52 -6.21
N ALA A 60 9.00 -1.05 -5.02
CA ALA A 60 9.47 -1.60 -3.76
C ALA A 60 8.72 -2.88 -3.34
N GLY A 61 7.68 -3.29 -4.08
CA GLY A 61 6.89 -4.49 -3.77
C GLY A 61 6.15 -4.39 -2.43
N LEU A 62 5.67 -3.21 -2.06
CA LEU A 62 4.99 -3.00 -0.78
C LEU A 62 3.52 -3.46 -0.84
N HIS A 63 3.06 -4.14 0.22
CA HIS A 63 1.71 -4.69 0.30
C HIS A 63 0.65 -3.62 0.55
N HIS A 64 0.19 -2.99 -0.52
CA HIS A 64 -0.94 -2.06 -0.51
C HIS A 64 -2.27 -2.81 -0.77
N CYS A 65 -3.26 -2.65 0.10
CA CYS A 65 -4.50 -3.43 0.07
C CYS A 65 -5.31 -3.25 -1.23
N ILE A 66 -5.40 -2.03 -1.76
CA ILE A 66 -6.16 -1.76 -3.01
C ILE A 66 -5.42 -2.26 -4.27
N VAL A 67 -4.17 -1.83 -4.50
CA VAL A 67 -3.40 -2.23 -5.69
C VAL A 67 -3.17 -3.75 -5.70
N GLY A 68 -2.72 -4.31 -4.57
CA GLY A 68 -2.49 -5.74 -4.47
C GLY A 68 -3.78 -6.57 -4.55
N THR A 69 -4.95 -6.01 -4.25
CA THR A 69 -6.23 -6.70 -4.54
C THR A 69 -6.42 -6.89 -6.03
N VAL A 70 -6.14 -5.87 -6.85
CA VAL A 70 -6.26 -5.99 -8.31
C VAL A 70 -5.31 -7.08 -8.83
N GLU A 71 -4.09 -7.11 -8.33
CA GLU A 71 -3.05 -8.06 -8.74
C GLU A 71 -3.36 -9.49 -8.29
N VAL A 72 -3.70 -9.69 -7.02
CA VAL A 72 -3.99 -11.00 -6.44
C VAL A 72 -5.29 -11.58 -7.01
N VAL A 73 -6.36 -10.77 -7.16
CA VAL A 73 -7.61 -11.24 -7.77
C VAL A 73 -7.40 -11.60 -9.24
N ALA A 74 -6.65 -10.79 -9.99
CA ALA A 74 -6.29 -11.14 -11.37
C ALA A 74 -5.52 -12.48 -11.43
N GLY A 75 -4.63 -12.74 -10.48
CA GLY A 75 -3.94 -14.03 -10.33
C GLY A 75 -4.88 -15.19 -10.01
N VAL A 76 -5.71 -15.06 -8.98
CA VAL A 76 -6.68 -16.10 -8.56
C VAL A 76 -7.66 -16.48 -9.67
N LEU A 77 -8.03 -15.52 -10.53
CA LEU A 77 -8.93 -15.78 -11.67
C LEU A 77 -8.28 -16.56 -12.82
N VAL A 78 -6.95 -16.51 -12.95
CA VAL A 78 -6.24 -17.11 -14.11
C VAL A 78 -5.34 -18.29 -13.74
N ASP A 79 -4.96 -18.42 -12.47
CA ASP A 79 -4.09 -19.46 -11.96
C ASP A 79 -4.83 -20.36 -10.95
N PRO A 80 -5.15 -21.62 -11.33
CA PRO A 80 -5.81 -22.57 -10.44
C PRO A 80 -5.03 -22.92 -9.17
N ALA A 81 -3.73 -22.64 -9.11
CA ALA A 81 -2.92 -22.86 -7.91
C ALA A 81 -3.16 -21.82 -6.81
N LEU A 82 -3.74 -20.66 -7.16
CA LEU A 82 -4.03 -19.59 -6.23
C LEU A 82 -5.48 -19.68 -5.72
N THR A 83 -5.66 -19.42 -4.44
CA THR A 83 -6.93 -19.64 -3.74
C THR A 83 -7.52 -18.35 -3.17
N TRP A 84 -8.85 -18.31 -3.07
CA TRP A 84 -9.55 -17.20 -2.41
C TRP A 84 -9.20 -17.04 -0.93
N SER A 85 -8.78 -18.11 -0.26
CA SER A 85 -8.31 -18.05 1.14
C SER A 85 -6.96 -17.34 1.25
N GLN A 86 -6.01 -17.58 0.33
CA GLN A 86 -4.75 -16.83 0.25
C GLN A 86 -5.01 -15.34 0.03
N TYR A 87 -5.93 -15.00 -0.88
CA TYR A 87 -6.37 -13.61 -1.07
C TYR A 87 -6.95 -13.00 0.22
N GLY A 88 -7.81 -13.72 0.94
CA GLY A 88 -8.38 -13.26 2.20
C GLY A 88 -7.32 -12.98 3.27
N GLY A 89 -6.30 -13.85 3.37
CA GLY A 89 -5.16 -13.66 4.26
C GLY A 89 -4.32 -12.42 3.89
N PHE A 90 -3.98 -12.26 2.61
CA PHE A 90 -3.30 -11.08 2.10
C PHE A 90 -4.07 -9.80 2.42
N LEU A 91 -5.36 -9.77 2.10
CA LEU A 91 -6.21 -8.59 2.28
C LEU A 91 -6.27 -8.20 3.76
N LEU A 92 -6.41 -9.17 4.66
CA LEU A 92 -6.43 -8.93 6.10
C LEU A 92 -5.14 -8.26 6.57
N TRP A 93 -3.98 -8.87 6.31
CA TRP A 93 -2.70 -8.37 6.81
C TRP A 93 -2.30 -7.04 6.16
N ALA A 94 -2.51 -6.89 4.85
CA ALA A 94 -2.23 -5.64 4.14
C ALA A 94 -3.12 -4.50 4.66
N THR A 95 -4.41 -4.76 4.90
CA THR A 95 -5.33 -3.73 5.41
C THR A 95 -4.97 -3.29 6.82
N LEU A 96 -4.63 -4.24 7.71
CA LEU A 96 -4.17 -3.94 9.07
C LEU A 96 -2.88 -3.10 9.03
N GLY A 97 -1.90 -3.52 8.24
CA GLY A 97 -0.65 -2.78 8.05
C GLY A 97 -0.90 -1.37 7.51
N ASN A 98 -1.67 -1.24 6.42
CA ASN A 98 -1.97 0.05 5.80
C ASN A 98 -2.68 1.01 6.76
N THR A 99 -3.62 0.50 7.57
CA THR A 99 -4.34 1.29 8.58
C THR A 99 -3.38 1.81 9.65
N VAL A 100 -2.50 0.94 10.17
CA VAL A 100 -1.49 1.32 11.16
C VAL A 100 -0.53 2.35 10.57
N GLY A 101 -0.01 2.13 9.37
CA GLY A 101 0.91 3.04 8.69
C GLY A 101 0.33 4.43 8.45
N GLY A 102 -0.90 4.50 7.91
CA GLY A 102 -1.58 5.76 7.65
C GLY A 102 -1.91 6.54 8.93
N THR A 103 -2.35 5.85 9.97
CA THR A 103 -2.64 6.48 11.28
C THR A 103 -1.38 6.99 11.98
N LEU A 104 -0.28 6.23 11.94
CA LEU A 104 1.02 6.66 12.49
C LEU A 104 1.54 7.92 11.78
N PHE A 105 1.46 7.97 10.45
CA PHE A 105 1.85 9.16 9.68
C PHE A 105 1.07 10.40 10.16
N VAL A 106 -0.27 10.30 10.24
CA VAL A 106 -1.11 11.42 10.68
C VAL A 106 -0.81 11.81 12.13
N ALA A 107 -0.59 10.84 13.02
CA ALA A 107 -0.28 11.09 14.42
C ALA A 107 1.01 11.88 14.59
N ILE A 108 2.07 11.52 13.86
CA ILE A 108 3.38 12.19 13.92
C ILE A 108 3.29 13.63 13.41
N ILE A 109 2.61 13.84 12.27
CA ILE A 109 2.43 15.20 11.73
C ILE A 109 1.60 16.07 12.67
N LYS A 110 0.48 15.54 13.20
CA LYS A 110 -0.38 16.31 14.13
C LYS A 110 0.34 16.64 15.43
N TYR A 111 1.04 15.68 16.04
CA TYR A 111 1.76 15.91 17.29
C TYR A 111 2.94 16.88 17.08
N GLY A 112 3.70 16.71 15.99
CA GLY A 112 4.83 17.58 15.66
C GLY A 112 4.43 19.04 15.42
N HIS A 113 3.26 19.29 14.82
CA HIS A 113 2.74 20.64 14.64
C HIS A 113 2.14 21.22 15.92
N ALA A 114 1.41 20.42 16.72
CA ALA A 114 0.77 20.89 17.95
C ALA A 114 1.78 21.31 19.02
N VAL A 115 2.87 20.55 19.21
CA VAL A 115 3.90 20.82 20.23
C VAL A 115 4.71 22.09 19.92
N LYS A 116 4.85 22.48 18.64
CA LYS A 116 5.55 23.71 18.23
C LYS A 116 4.72 24.99 18.32
N SER A 117 3.43 24.90 18.67
CA SER A 117 2.52 26.04 18.80
C SER A 117 2.30 26.54 20.23
N ARG A 118 3.06 26.01 21.19
CA ARG A 118 3.21 26.54 22.56
C ARG A 118 4.61 27.09 22.75
#